data_AF-A0A134A6Y1-F1
#
_entry.id   AF-A0A134A6Y1-F1
#
_cell.length_a   1.000
_cell.length_b   1.000
_cell.length_c   1.000
_cell.angle_alpha   90.00
_cell.angle_beta   90.00
_cell.angle_gamma   90.00
#
_symmetry.space_group_name_H-M   'P 1'
#
loop_
_entity.id
_entity.type
_entity.pdbx_description
1 polymer ?
#
loop_
_entity_poly.entity_id
_entity_poly.type
_entity_poly.pdbx_seq_one_letter_code
_entity_poly.pdbx_strand_id
1 'polypeptide(L)' 'MGFIVNHKKVLRLTRKLGVLSFVRPTRKYNSYKGEIGKIADNIIDRDFFASEPLKKCYTDVTQFKVGEDKVYLAPIIDGY' A
#
# COMPACT_ATOMS: atom_id res chain seq x y z
N MET A 1 21.88 10.21 -20.84
CA MET A 1 22.39 9.34 -19.76
C MET A 1 21.78 9.79 -18.45
N GLY A 2 21.07 8.90 -17.75
CA GLY A 2 20.37 9.23 -16.50
C GLY A 2 20.57 8.11 -15.49
N PHE A 3 20.46 8.45 -14.20
CA PHE A 3 20.54 7.46 -13.14
C PHE A 3 19.19 6.73 -13.02
N ILE A 4 19.23 5.39 -13.09
CA ILE A 4 18.06 4.55 -12.77
C ILE A 4 17.96 4.45 -11.25
N VAL A 5 17.18 5.34 -10.65
CA VAL A 5 17.00 5.40 -9.19
C VAL A 5 15.52 5.28 -8.86
N ASN A 6 15.21 4.44 -7.87
CA ASN A 6 13.85 4.32 -7.35
C ASN A 6 13.34 5.69 -6.86
N HIS A 7 12.16 6.10 -7.34
CA HIS A 7 11.53 7.36 -6.95
C HIS A 7 11.36 7.53 -5.43
N LYS A 8 11.18 6.43 -4.67
CA LYS A 8 11.13 6.45 -3.20
C LYS A 8 12.47 6.86 -2.58
N LYS A 9 13.59 6.43 -3.17
CA LYS A 9 14.95 6.78 -2.72
C LYS A 9 15.23 8.24 -2.99
N VAL A 10 14.84 8.74 -4.16
CA VAL A 10 14.93 10.17 -4.52
C VAL A 10 14.15 11.00 -3.50
N LEU A 11 12.86 10.71 -3.29
CA LEU A 11 12.00 11.43 -2.34
C LEU A 11 12.58 11.47 -0.92
N ARG A 12 13.16 10.37 -0.45
CA ARG A 12 13.79 10.29 0.89
C ARG A 12 15.00 11.22 0.99
N LEU A 13 15.86 11.26 -0.03
CA LEU A 13 17.05 12.13 -0.06
C LEU A 13 16.65 13.61 -0.13
N THR A 14 15.71 13.94 -0.99
CA THR A 14 15.14 15.28 -1.14
C THR A 14 14.61 15.83 0.19
N ARG A 15 13.88 15.00 0.96
CA ARG A 15 13.42 15.35 2.32
C ARG A 15 14.57 15.56 3.31
N LYS A 16 15.58 14.68 3.31
CA LYS A 16 16.76 14.82 4.18
C LYS A 16 17.56 16.09 3.90
N LEU A 17 17.62 16.52 2.64
CA LEU A 17 18.36 17.70 2.20
C LEU A 17 17.52 18.99 2.23
N GLY A 18 16.24 18.93 2.57
CA GLY A 18 15.35 20.09 2.59
C GLY A 18 14.99 20.66 1.21
N VAL A 19 15.33 19.97 0.12
CA VAL A 19 15.13 20.44 -1.26
C VAL A 19 13.70 20.12 -1.74
N LEU A 20 12.69 20.64 -1.07
CA LEU A 20 11.30 20.30 -1.40
C LEU A 20 10.76 21.17 -2.55
N SER A 21 9.96 20.55 -3.42
CA SER A 21 9.17 21.27 -4.41
C SER A 21 8.12 22.15 -3.72
N PHE A 22 7.93 23.38 -4.21
CA PHE A 22 6.91 24.33 -3.74
C PHE A 22 5.47 23.95 -4.16
N VAL A 23 5.30 22.93 -5.00
CA VAL A 23 3.97 22.49 -5.44
C VAL A 23 3.23 21.90 -4.23
N ARG A 24 2.19 22.60 -3.78
CA ARG A 24 1.31 22.11 -2.70
C ARG A 24 0.60 20.83 -3.18
N PRO A 25 0.84 19.67 -2.55
CA PRO A 25 0.05 18.49 -2.86
C PRO A 25 -1.40 18.77 -2.46
N THR A 26 -2.35 18.56 -3.37
CA THR A 26 -3.74 18.38 -2.97
C THR A 26 -3.77 17.22 -1.99
N ARG A 27 -4.16 17.48 -0.74
CA ARG A 27 -4.20 16.44 0.29
C ARG A 27 -5.17 15.37 -0.20
N LYS A 28 -4.67 14.16 -0.45
CA LYS A 28 -5.52 12.99 -0.61
C LYS A 28 -6.34 12.81 0.67
N TYR A 29 -7.59 12.40 0.51
CA TYR A 29 -8.44 11.99 1.61
C TYR A 29 -7.69 11.04 2.54
N ASN A 30 -7.71 11.32 3.83
CA ASN A 30 -7.08 10.48 4.85
C ASN A 30 -8.11 10.13 5.92
N SER A 31 -8.62 8.90 5.87
CA SER A 31 -9.51 8.34 6.89
C SER A 31 -8.78 7.89 8.15
N TYR A 32 -7.45 7.87 8.16
CA TYR A 32 -6.65 7.48 9.31
C TYR A 32 -6.80 8.51 10.42
N LYS A 33 -7.47 8.11 11.51
CA LYS A 33 -7.73 8.95 12.69
C LYS A 33 -6.63 8.88 13.76
N GLY A 34 -5.49 8.24 13.47
CA GLY A 34 -4.46 7.90 14.45
C GLY A 34 -4.56 6.46 14.96
N GLU A 35 -3.82 6.12 16.00
CA GLU A 35 -3.92 4.84 16.70
C GLU A 35 -5.20 4.82 17.55
N ILE A 36 -6.32 4.52 16.90
CA ILE A 36 -7.61 4.34 17.56
C ILE A 36 -7.94 2.86 17.59
N GLY A 37 -8.09 2.30 18.79
CA GLY A 37 -8.51 0.91 19.00
C GLY A 37 -7.34 -0.07 19.22
N LYS A 38 -7.67 -1.37 19.27
CA LYS A 38 -6.68 -2.45 19.41
C LYS A 38 -6.00 -2.69 18.07
N ILE A 39 -4.72 -2.36 18.00
CA ILE A 39 -3.88 -2.70 16.84
C ILE A 39 -3.71 -4.23 16.83
N ALA A 40 -4.04 -4.87 15.71
CA ALA A 40 -3.79 -6.29 15.53
C ALA A 40 -2.29 -6.55 15.38
N ASP A 41 -1.83 -7.69 15.91
CA ASP A 41 -0.43 -8.07 15.79
C ASP A 41 -0.04 -8.23 14.32
N ASN A 42 1.16 -7.76 13.97
CA ASN A 42 1.71 -7.90 12.64
C ASN A 42 2.25 -9.32 12.42
N ILE A 43 1.34 -10.27 12.19
CA ILE A 43 1.65 -11.70 12.05
C ILE A 43 2.50 -11.99 10.79
N ILE A 44 2.36 -11.17 9.73
CA ILE A 44 3.06 -11.38 8.46
C ILE A 44 4.50 -10.89 8.52
N ASP A 45 4.80 -9.84 9.28
CA ASP A 45 6.14 -9.23 9.40
C ASP A 45 6.92 -9.07 8.08
N ARG A 46 6.20 -8.70 7.01
CA ARG A 46 6.72 -8.61 5.62
C ARG A 46 7.26 -9.90 5.02
N ASP A 47 7.05 -11.05 5.66
CA ASP A 47 7.30 -12.37 5.11
C ASP A 47 6.05 -12.86 4.37
N PHE A 48 6.01 -12.56 3.06
CA PHE A 48 4.85 -12.87 2.22
C PHE A 48 4.87 -14.29 1.63
N PHE A 49 5.97 -15.03 1.79
CA PHE A 49 6.13 -16.35 1.19
C PHE A 49 5.70 -17.46 2.17
N ALA A 50 5.10 -18.52 1.65
CA ALA A 50 4.74 -19.71 2.40
C ALA A 50 5.46 -20.94 1.82
N SER A 51 5.84 -21.88 2.68
CA SER A 51 6.48 -23.12 2.24
C SER A 51 5.49 -24.22 1.85
N GLU A 52 4.20 -24.01 2.11
CA GLU A 52 3.11 -24.93 1.78
C GLU A 52 1.86 -24.12 1.38
N PRO A 53 1.00 -24.67 0.51
CA PRO A 53 -0.25 -24.03 0.10
C PRO A 53 -1.14 -23.66 1.29
N LEU A 54 -1.91 -22.58 1.14
CA LEU A 54 -2.94 -22.11 2.07
C LEU A 54 -2.44 -21.75 3.48
N LYS A 55 -1.12 -21.67 3.72
CA LYS A 55 -0.57 -21.20 5.01
C LYS A 55 -0.64 -19.69 5.17
N LYS A 56 -0.53 -18.94 4.07
CA LYS A 56 -0.64 -17.48 4.05
C LYS A 56 -1.49 -17.07 2.87
N CYS A 57 -2.72 -16.62 3.13
CA CYS A 57 -3.64 -16.16 2.10
C CYS A 57 -3.88 -14.66 2.27
N TYR A 58 -3.77 -13.92 1.17
CA TYR A 58 -4.01 -12.48 1.12
C TYR A 58 -5.28 -12.21 0.33
N THR A 59 -6.11 -11.32 0.84
CA THR A 59 -7.32 -10.88 0.14
C THR A 59 -7.48 -9.38 0.29
N ASP A 60 -8.07 -8.77 -0.73
CA ASP A 60 -8.45 -7.37 -0.69
C ASP A 60 -9.83 -7.23 -1.34
N VAL A 61 -10.63 -6.26 -0.90
CA VAL A 61 -11.94 -5.99 -1.51
C VAL A 61 -11.80 -4.78 -2.43
N THR A 62 -11.90 -5.02 -3.72
CA THR A 62 -11.86 -3.95 -4.74
C THR A 62 -13.25 -3.71 -5.30
N GLN A 63 -13.71 -2.46 -5.25
CA GLN A 63 -14.93 -2.02 -5.92
C GLN A 63 -14.63 -1.56 -7.34
N PHE A 64 -15.46 -1.96 -8.30
CA PHE A 64 -15.44 -1.48 -9.67
C PHE A 64 -16.86 -1.16 -10.15
N LYS A 65 -16.95 -0.24 -11.11
CA LYS A 65 -18.21 0.17 -11.72
C LYS A 65 -18.43 -0.61 -13.00
N VAL A 66 -19.59 -1.24 -13.14
CA VAL A 66 -20.01 -1.93 -14.36
C VAL A 66 -21.32 -1.31 -14.82
N GLY A 67 -21.29 -0.54 -15.91
CA GLY A 67 -22.44 0.26 -16.31
C GLY A 67 -22.82 1.28 -15.23
N GLU A 68 -24.03 1.18 -14.69
CA GLU A 68 -24.51 2.00 -13.57
C GLU A 68 -24.32 1.33 -12.21
N ASP A 69 -23.96 0.04 -12.19
CA ASP A 69 -23.86 -0.76 -10.98
C ASP A 69 -22.47 -0.72 -10.34
N LYS A 70 -22.44 -0.96 -9.04
CA LYS A 70 -21.23 -1.17 -8.24
C LYS A 70 -21.06 -2.65 -7.96
N VAL A 71 -19.94 -3.21 -8.39
CA VAL A 71 -19.57 -4.61 -8.15
C VAL A 71 -18.33 -4.65 -7.26
N TYR A 72 -18.23 -5.69 -6.44
CA TYR A 72 -17.13 -5.90 -5.52
C TYR A 72 -16.46 -7.25 -5.83
N LEU A 73 -15.14 -7.26 -5.92
CA LEU A 73 -14.32 -8.47 -6.11
C LEU A 73 -13.43 -8.63 -4.88
N ALA A 74 -13.39 -9.86 -4.36
CA ALA A 74 -12.49 -10.28 -3.29
C ALA A 74 -11.66 -11.46 -3.79
N PRO A 75 -10.52 -11.23 -4.46
CA PRO A 75 -9.64 -12.32 -4.85
C PRO A 75 -8.89 -12.84 -3.62
N ILE A 76 -8.50 -14.10 -3.68
CA ILE A 76 -7.62 -14.73 -2.70
C ILE A 76 -6.31 -15.07 -3.42
N ILE A 77 -5.20 -14.61 -2.85
CA ILE A 77 -3.84 -14.89 -3.33
C ILE A 77 -3.18 -15.78 -2.28
N ASP A 78 -2.76 -16.97 -2.70
CA ASP A 78 -1.93 -17.84 -1.87
C ASP A 78 -0.48 -17.36 -1.92
N GLY A 79 0.19 -17.35 -0.77
CA GLY A 79 1.59 -16.94 -0.61
C GLY A 79 2.59 -18.06 -0.86
N TYR A 80 2.14 -19.28 -1.21
CA TYR A 80 2.99 -20.39 -1.62
C TYR A 80 3.76 -20.13 -2.93
#